data_AF-A0A3D6BRP6-F1
#
_entry.id   AF-A0A3D6BRP6-F1
#
_cell.length_a   1.000
_cell.length_b   1.000
_cell.length_c   1.000
_cell.angle_alpha   90.00
_cell.angle_beta   90.00
_cell.angle_gamma   90.00
#
_symmetry.space_group_name_H-M   'P 1'
#
loop_
_entity.id
_entity.type
_entity.pdbx_description
1 polymer ?
#
loop_
_entity_poly.entity_id
_entity_poly.type
_entity_poly.pdbx_seq_one_letter_code
_entity_poly.pdbx_strand_id
1 'polypeptide(L)'
;MFIIDSMDALIPKNDADKGLDEAVKVAGGALLTSTLCKRLALRTSHNGHIALCICQVRSKVSVNPYAKEDAKLSNNSGGNALQHYANWILEFQPNHYKSSKFFGKDKEVPIGHNCKIAIRKSMTENTGLVVEYPIKYKSENGSVWVEKEIISQLGAWEMIKKSGPWISFT
;
A
#
# COMPACT_ATOMS: atom_id res chain seq x y z
N MET A 1 -8.01 13.70 -8.47
CA MET A 1 -7.40 12.46 -7.96
C MET A 1 -8.38 11.32 -8.19
N PHE A 2 -7.92 10.18 -8.68
CA PHE A 2 -8.73 8.99 -8.92
C PHE A 2 -8.19 7.83 -8.11
N ILE A 3 -9.06 7.04 -7.51
CA ILE A 3 -8.70 5.85 -6.74
C ILE A 3 -9.40 4.65 -7.37
N ILE A 4 -8.62 3.63 -7.71
CA ILE A 4 -9.10 2.33 -8.18
C ILE A 4 -8.88 1.32 -7.07
N ASP A 5 -9.96 0.95 -6.38
CA ASP A 5 -9.96 -0.05 -5.32
C ASP A 5 -10.86 -1.24 -5.71
N SER A 6 -10.32 -2.38 -6.16
CA SER A 6 -8.90 -2.72 -6.37
C SER A 6 -8.66 -3.14 -7.82
N MET A 7 -7.40 -3.14 -8.24
CA MET A 7 -6.99 -3.66 -9.55
C MET A 7 -7.31 -5.15 -9.72
N ASP A 8 -7.37 -5.91 -8.61
CA ASP A 8 -7.77 -7.33 -8.59
C ASP A 8 -9.24 -7.55 -8.97
N ALA A 9 -10.10 -6.56 -8.69
CA ALA A 9 -11.53 -6.65 -8.98
C ALA A 9 -11.88 -6.23 -10.42
N LEU A 10 -10.90 -5.78 -11.20
CA LEU A 10 -11.12 -5.39 -12.58
C LEU A 10 -11.19 -6.62 -13.50
N ILE A 11 -12.41 -6.96 -13.90
CA ILE A 11 -12.71 -8.06 -14.80
C ILE A 11 -13.00 -7.56 -16.23
N PRO A 12 -12.46 -8.19 -17.28
CA PRO A 12 -12.89 -7.91 -18.65
C PRO A 12 -14.38 -8.21 -18.82
N LYS A 13 -15.11 -7.37 -19.56
CA LYS A 13 -16.56 -7.52 -19.76
C LYS A 13 -16.94 -8.95 -20.22
N ASN A 14 -16.23 -9.46 -21.23
CA ASN A 14 -16.49 -10.80 -21.76
C ASN A 14 -16.23 -11.93 -20.75
N ASP A 15 -15.44 -11.71 -19.70
CA ASP A 15 -15.23 -12.69 -18.63
C ASP A 15 -16.23 -12.50 -17.48
N ALA A 16 -16.85 -11.32 -17.35
CA ALA A 16 -17.88 -11.04 -16.36
C ALA A 16 -19.21 -11.75 -16.68
N ASP A 17 -19.48 -11.96 -17.97
CA ASP A 17 -20.69 -12.64 -18.45
C ASP A 17 -20.58 -14.17 -18.38
N LYS A 18 -19.40 -14.71 -18.06
CA LYS A 18 -19.13 -16.16 -18.02
C LYS A 18 -19.56 -16.81 -16.71
N GLY A 19 -20.04 -18.04 -16.81
CA GLY A 19 -20.30 -18.91 -15.66
C GLY A 19 -19.02 -19.38 -14.95
N LEU A 20 -19.18 -20.00 -13.77
CA LEU A 20 -18.06 -20.57 -13.00
C LEU A 20 -17.43 -21.80 -13.67
N ASP A 21 -18.17 -22.42 -14.58
CA ASP A 21 -17.79 -23.58 -15.39
C ASP A 21 -17.03 -23.20 -16.67
N GLU A 22 -17.07 -21.93 -17.05
CA GLU A 22 -16.44 -21.42 -18.26
C GLU A 22 -15.02 -20.88 -18.02
N ALA A 23 -14.13 -21.15 -18.97
CA ALA A 23 -12.76 -20.66 -18.88
C ALA A 23 -12.69 -19.13 -19.06
N VAL A 24 -12.23 -18.44 -18.03
CA VAL A 24 -11.86 -17.02 -18.11
C VAL A 24 -10.60 -16.82 -18.94
N LYS A 25 -10.43 -15.63 -19.52
CA LYS A 25 -9.24 -15.32 -20.32
C LYS A 25 -7.97 -15.38 -19.46
N VAL A 26 -7.03 -16.23 -19.87
CA VAL A 26 -5.69 -16.28 -19.27
C VAL A 26 -5.04 -14.91 -19.32
N ALA A 27 -4.56 -14.42 -18.18
CA ALA A 27 -3.95 -13.11 -18.01
C ALA A 27 -4.84 -11.90 -18.39
N GLY A 28 -6.17 -12.06 -18.37
CA GLY A 28 -7.13 -10.99 -18.69
C GLY A 28 -6.91 -9.69 -17.89
N GLY A 29 -6.69 -9.80 -16.58
CA GLY A 29 -6.43 -8.64 -15.70
C GLY A 29 -5.11 -7.90 -16.00
N ALA A 30 -4.04 -8.63 -16.32
CA ALA A 30 -2.74 -8.03 -16.67
C ALA A 30 -2.83 -7.29 -18.03
N LEU A 31 -3.53 -7.86 -19.01
CA LEU A 31 -3.78 -7.21 -20.30
C LEU A 31 -4.64 -5.95 -20.15
N LEU A 32 -5.69 -6.01 -19.32
CA LEU A 32 -6.54 -4.88 -19.02
C LEU A 32 -5.74 -3.75 -18.38
N THR A 33 -4.92 -4.08 -17.37
CA THR A 33 -4.05 -3.11 -16.68
C THR A 33 -3.05 -2.45 -17.64
N SER A 34 -2.42 -3.23 -18.52
CA SER A 34 -1.49 -2.69 -19.54
C SER A 34 -2.20 -1.72 -20.49
N THR A 35 -3.42 -2.06 -20.93
CA THR A 35 -4.21 -1.22 -21.83
C THR A 35 -4.68 0.06 -21.14
N LEU A 36 -5.10 -0.04 -19.88
CA LEU A 36 -5.47 1.09 -19.03
C LEU A 36 -4.30 2.06 -18.89
N CYS A 37 -3.13 1.57 -18.47
CA CYS A 37 -1.94 2.39 -18.29
C CYS A 37 -1.49 3.06 -19.60
N LYS A 38 -1.49 2.35 -20.73
CA LYS A 38 -1.15 2.92 -22.04
C LYS A 38 -2.03 4.10 -22.43
N ARG A 39 -3.33 4.03 -22.12
CA ARG A 39 -4.29 5.09 -22.48
C ARG A 39 -4.29 6.25 -21.50
N LEU A 40 -4.11 5.97 -20.20
CA LEU A 40 -4.22 6.97 -19.15
C LEU A 40 -2.91 7.68 -18.83
N ALA A 41 -1.75 7.02 -18.92
CA ALA A 41 -0.49 7.56 -18.38
C ALA A 41 -0.18 8.98 -18.90
N LEU A 42 -0.27 9.20 -20.21
CA LEU A 42 0.03 10.51 -20.80
C LEU A 42 -1.01 11.57 -20.41
N ARG A 43 -2.29 11.22 -20.41
CA ARG A 43 -3.39 12.15 -20.08
C ARG A 43 -3.35 12.56 -18.61
N THR A 44 -3.07 11.60 -17.73
CA THR A 44 -2.91 11.82 -16.30
C THR A 44 -1.75 12.77 -16.02
N SER A 45 -0.59 12.55 -16.64
CA SER A 45 0.58 13.41 -16.49
C SER A 45 0.35 14.82 -17.06
N HIS A 46 -0.15 14.92 -18.30
CA HIS A 46 -0.38 16.21 -18.97
C HIS A 46 -1.38 17.11 -18.24
N ASN A 47 -2.44 16.53 -17.68
CA ASN A 47 -3.50 17.30 -17.00
C ASN A 47 -3.24 17.46 -15.49
N GLY A 48 -2.10 17.02 -14.97
CA GLY A 48 -1.77 17.11 -13.53
C GLY A 48 -2.67 16.26 -12.63
N HIS A 49 -3.26 15.18 -13.17
CA HIS A 49 -4.08 14.27 -12.37
C HIS A 49 -3.21 13.22 -11.67
N ILE A 50 -3.72 12.68 -10.56
CA ILE A 50 -3.09 11.57 -9.84
C ILE A 50 -4.07 10.39 -9.86
N ALA A 51 -3.56 9.21 -10.23
CA ALA A 51 -4.29 7.95 -10.17
C ALA A 51 -3.63 7.01 -9.16
N LEU A 52 -4.39 6.55 -8.18
CA LEU A 52 -3.99 5.60 -7.15
C LEU A 52 -4.63 4.25 -7.45
N CYS A 53 -3.81 3.21 -7.57
CA CYS A 53 -4.25 1.85 -7.87
C CYS A 53 -3.94 0.95 -6.68
N ILE A 54 -4.98 0.45 -6.01
CA ILE A 54 -4.84 -0.48 -4.89
C ILE A 54 -4.73 -1.90 -5.44
N CYS A 55 -3.68 -2.62 -5.05
CA CYS A 55 -3.41 -3.99 -5.50
C CYS A 55 -3.23 -4.92 -4.31
N GLN A 56 -3.69 -6.15 -4.43
CA GLN A 56 -3.43 -7.21 -3.45
C GLN A 56 -2.07 -7.85 -3.68
N VAL A 57 -1.48 -8.35 -2.59
CA VAL A 57 -0.29 -9.20 -2.63
C VAL A 57 -0.74 -10.65 -2.87
N ARG A 58 -0.18 -11.30 -3.89
CA ARG A 58 -0.43 -12.73 -4.14
C ARG A 58 0.84 -13.55 -3.96
N SER A 59 0.71 -14.71 -3.33
CA SER A 59 1.77 -15.71 -3.24
C SER A 59 1.91 -16.42 -4.59
N LYS A 60 3.12 -16.39 -5.16
CA LYS A 60 3.42 -17.19 -6.35
C LYS A 60 3.63 -18.63 -5.95
N VAL A 61 2.92 -19.56 -6.59
CA VAL A 61 3.20 -20.99 -6.46
C VAL A 61 4.23 -21.33 -7.54
N SER A 62 5.50 -21.46 -7.16
CA SER A 62 6.57 -21.89 -8.06
C SER A 62 6.73 -23.41 -7.98
N VAL A 63 6.55 -24.11 -9.10
CA VAL A 63 6.80 -25.57 -9.18
C VAL A 63 8.30 -25.88 -9.01
N ASN A 64 9.18 -24.96 -9.39
CA ASN A 64 10.63 -25.07 -9.17
C ASN A 64 11.13 -23.86 -8.36
N PRO A 65 11.49 -24.04 -7.08
CA PRO A 65 11.94 -22.95 -6.21
C PRO A 65 13.33 -22.39 -6.57
N TYR A 66 14.07 -23.02 -7.48
CA TYR A 66 15.41 -22.58 -7.91
C TYR A 66 15.43 -21.91 -9.30
N ALA A 67 14.27 -21.75 -9.93
CA ALA A 67 14.21 -21.07 -11.23
C ALA A 67 14.60 -19.59 -11.06
N LYS A 68 15.50 -19.09 -11.92
CA LYS A 68 15.79 -17.65 -12.00
C LYS A 68 14.52 -16.94 -12.45
N GLU A 69 13.94 -16.15 -11.55
CA GLU A 69 12.80 -15.30 -11.86
C GLU A 69 13.27 -13.91 -12.30
N ASP A 70 12.47 -13.24 -13.14
CA ASP A 70 12.67 -11.83 -13.45
C ASP A 70 12.64 -11.01 -12.16
N ALA A 71 13.54 -10.03 -12.05
CA ALA A 71 13.58 -9.11 -10.92
C ALA A 71 12.31 -8.26 -10.89
N LYS A 72 11.33 -8.65 -10.06
CA LYS A 72 10.10 -7.90 -9.85
C LYS A 72 10.26 -6.95 -8.67
N LEU A 73 9.71 -5.75 -8.81
CA LEU A 73 9.72 -4.72 -7.76
C LEU A 73 8.72 -5.01 -6.63
N SER A 74 7.66 -5.79 -6.91
CA SER A 74 6.65 -6.23 -5.95
C SER A 74 5.87 -7.44 -6.46
N ASN A 75 5.19 -8.18 -5.57
CA ASN A 75 4.31 -9.31 -5.90
C ASN A 75 2.83 -8.87 -5.96
N ASN A 76 2.53 -7.91 -6.84
CA ASN A 76 1.18 -7.38 -7.02
C ASN A 76 0.43 -8.07 -8.17
N SER A 77 -0.90 -8.10 -8.05
CA SER A 77 -1.85 -8.69 -8.99
C SER A 77 -1.98 -7.96 -10.34
N GLY A 78 -1.65 -6.66 -10.40
CA GLY A 78 -1.77 -5.83 -11.61
C GLY A 78 -0.78 -6.15 -12.74
N GLY A 79 0.08 -7.15 -12.56
CA GLY A 79 1.11 -7.53 -13.52
C GLY A 79 2.25 -6.52 -13.65
N ASN A 80 3.26 -6.85 -14.46
CA ASN A 80 4.48 -6.05 -14.57
C ASN A 80 4.22 -4.64 -15.15
N ALA A 81 3.18 -4.46 -15.97
CA ALA A 81 2.87 -3.17 -16.59
C ALA A 81 2.69 -2.07 -15.52
N LEU A 82 1.92 -2.34 -14.47
CA LEU A 82 1.67 -1.36 -13.42
C LEU A 82 2.97 -0.94 -12.71
N GLN A 83 3.92 -1.87 -12.54
CA GLN A 83 5.21 -1.57 -11.91
C GLN A 83 6.07 -0.62 -12.74
N HIS A 84 6.02 -0.73 -14.07
CA HIS A 84 6.75 0.17 -14.95
C HIS A 84 6.10 1.55 -15.05
N TYR A 85 4.76 1.60 -15.19
CA TYR A 85 4.03 2.87 -15.34
C TYR A 85 3.90 3.68 -14.06
N ALA A 86 3.87 3.05 -12.87
CA ALA A 86 3.74 3.77 -11.62
C ALA A 86 4.99 4.61 -11.31
N ASN A 87 4.82 5.88 -10.94
CA ASN A 87 5.90 6.72 -10.43
C ASN A 87 6.28 6.37 -8.98
N TRP A 88 5.29 5.96 -8.19
CA TRP A 88 5.42 5.58 -6.79
C TRP A 88 4.80 4.20 -6.57
N ILE A 89 5.50 3.34 -5.83
CA ILE A 89 4.97 2.06 -5.36
C ILE A 89 5.14 2.02 -3.85
N LEU A 90 4.01 2.03 -3.15
CA LEU A 90 3.91 1.99 -1.69
C LEU A 90 3.41 0.61 -1.29
N GLU A 91 4.21 -0.13 -0.53
CA GLU A 91 3.87 -1.48 -0.09
C GLU A 91 3.61 -1.49 1.41
N PHE A 92 2.35 -1.72 1.78
CA PHE A 92 1.96 -1.92 3.17
C PHE A 92 2.56 -3.21 3.71
N GLN A 93 3.36 -3.07 4.77
CA GLN A 93 3.97 -4.22 5.43
C GLN A 93 3.00 -4.88 6.41
N PRO A 94 3.18 -6.18 6.71
CA PRO A 94 2.33 -6.88 7.66
C PRO A 94 2.35 -6.26 9.06
N ASN A 95 1.17 -6.04 9.63
CA ASN A 95 0.95 -5.41 10.95
C ASN A 95 0.25 -6.35 11.94
N HIS A 96 0.22 -7.65 11.67
CA HIS A 96 -0.50 -8.65 12.48
C HIS A 96 0.14 -8.89 13.85
N TYR A 97 1.41 -8.50 14.02
CA TYR A 97 2.17 -8.66 15.27
C TYR A 97 1.57 -7.85 16.42
N LYS A 98 1.61 -8.41 17.63
CA LYS A 98 1.14 -7.73 18.85
C LYS A 98 1.96 -6.46 19.15
N SER A 99 3.25 -6.46 18.81
CA SER A 99 4.16 -5.31 18.97
C SER A 99 3.76 -4.12 18.11
N SER A 100 3.07 -4.35 16.98
CA SER A 100 2.58 -3.28 16.11
C SER A 100 1.29 -2.66 16.63
N LYS A 101 0.61 -3.24 17.63
CA LYS A 101 -0.71 -2.79 18.08
C LYS A 101 -0.61 -1.89 19.30
N PHE A 102 -1.48 -0.89 19.35
CA PHE A 102 -1.70 -0.07 20.53
C PHE A 102 -2.84 -0.63 21.34
N PHE A 103 -2.64 -0.75 22.65
CA PHE A 103 -3.65 -1.25 23.57
C PHE A 103 -4.10 -0.14 24.51
N GLY A 104 -5.40 -0.11 24.79
CA GLY A 104 -5.98 0.76 25.80
C GLY A 104 -5.70 0.26 27.22
N LYS A 105 -6.31 0.91 28.22
CA LYS A 105 -6.20 0.52 29.63
C LYS A 105 -6.64 -0.92 29.89
N ASP A 106 -7.64 -1.38 29.14
CA ASP A 106 -8.24 -2.72 29.30
C ASP A 106 -7.41 -3.85 28.66
N LYS A 107 -6.30 -3.52 27.95
CA LYS A 107 -5.29 -4.42 27.35
C LYS A 107 -5.75 -5.54 26.42
N GLU A 108 -7.05 -5.81 26.30
CA GLU A 108 -7.60 -6.87 25.44
C GLU A 108 -7.90 -6.38 24.03
N VAL A 109 -8.49 -5.19 23.92
CA VAL A 109 -8.89 -4.61 22.63
C VAL A 109 -7.82 -3.62 22.14
N PRO A 110 -7.24 -3.84 20.95
CA PRO A 110 -6.34 -2.87 20.37
C PRO A 110 -7.13 -1.60 19.97
N ILE A 111 -6.61 -0.44 20.34
CA ILE A 111 -7.17 0.89 20.01
C ILE A 111 -6.61 1.44 18.70
N GLY A 112 -5.56 0.81 18.18
CA GLY A 112 -4.88 1.22 16.96
C GLY A 112 -3.67 0.34 16.66
N HIS A 113 -2.89 0.70 15.65
CA HIS A 113 -1.62 0.04 15.33
C HIS A 113 -0.65 0.99 14.62
N ASN A 114 0.63 0.64 14.60
CA ASN A 114 1.63 1.27 13.73
C ASN A 114 1.58 0.62 12.34
N CYS A 115 1.30 1.45 11.34
CA CYS A 115 1.34 1.08 9.95
C CYS A 115 2.74 1.34 9.41
N LYS A 116 3.28 0.39 8.63
CA LYS A 116 4.58 0.49 7.99
C LYS A 116 4.40 0.43 6.48
N ILE A 117 4.90 1.43 5.77
CA ILE A 117 4.89 1.51 4.32
C ILE A 117 6.33 1.44 3.84
N ALA A 118 6.65 0.40 3.05
CA ALA A 118 7.92 0.34 2.33
C ALA A 118 7.77 1.03 0.97
N ILE A 119 8.63 1.99 0.69
CA ILE A 119 8.68 2.67 -0.61
C ILE A 119 9.48 1.77 -1.56
N ARG A 120 8.79 1.00 -2.41
CA ARG A 120 9.43 0.09 -3.38
C ARG A 120 9.90 0.79 -4.65
N LYS A 121 9.25 1.91 -4.98
CA LYS A 121 9.62 2.77 -6.11
C LYS A 121 9.22 4.19 -5.77
N SER A 122 10.10 5.14 -6.09
CA SER A 122 9.81 6.56 -6.01
C SER A 122 10.56 7.30 -7.14
N MET A 123 10.16 8.53 -7.40
CA MET A 123 10.89 9.43 -8.32
C MET A 123 12.03 10.18 -7.60
N THR A 124 12.23 9.92 -6.32
CA THR A 124 13.25 10.53 -5.45
C THR A 124 14.17 9.45 -4.87
N GLU A 125 15.12 9.85 -4.03
CA GLU A 125 16.10 8.95 -3.39
C GLU A 125 15.50 8.08 -2.26
N ASN A 126 14.20 8.18 -2.00
CA ASN A 126 13.53 7.53 -0.87
C ASN A 126 13.22 6.04 -1.11
N THR A 127 13.69 5.47 -2.22
CA THR A 127 13.43 4.07 -2.57
C THR A 127 14.14 3.15 -1.58
N GLY A 128 13.41 2.21 -0.98
CA GLY A 128 13.88 1.33 0.09
C GLY A 128 13.59 1.84 1.50
N LEU A 129 13.18 3.09 1.66
CA LEU A 129 12.84 3.65 2.97
C LEU A 129 11.51 3.08 3.47
N VAL A 130 11.44 2.78 4.77
CA VAL A 130 10.22 2.34 5.45
C VAL A 130 9.70 3.47 6.32
N VAL A 131 8.51 3.96 6.00
CA VAL A 131 7.83 5.00 6.78
C VAL A 131 6.87 4.32 7.75
N GLU A 132 6.91 4.72 9.02
CA GLU A 132 6.02 4.23 10.07
C GLU A 132 5.14 5.37 10.59
N TYR A 133 3.83 5.14 10.66
CA TYR A 133 2.88 6.11 11.20
C TYR A 133 1.75 5.42 11.98
N PRO A 134 1.20 6.08 13.02
CA PRO A 134 0.18 5.49 13.86
C PRO A 134 -1.21 5.57 13.23
N ILE A 135 -1.96 4.49 13.33
CA ILE A 135 -3.36 4.38 12.93
C ILE A 135 -4.23 4.17 14.18
N LYS A 136 -5.32 4.95 14.29
CA LYS A 136 -6.36 4.84 15.31
C LYS A 136 -7.59 4.15 14.74
N TYR A 137 -8.13 3.18 15.47
CA TYR A 137 -9.35 2.48 15.05
C TYR A 137 -10.61 3.28 15.40
N LYS A 138 -11.68 3.04 14.63
CA LYS A 138 -13.00 3.65 14.83
C LYS A 138 -12.96 5.20 14.86
N SER A 139 -12.05 5.78 14.08
CA SER A 139 -11.98 7.23 13.90
C SER A 139 -12.95 7.65 12.79
N GLU A 140 -13.72 8.71 13.01
CA GLU A 140 -14.73 9.20 12.07
C GLU A 140 -14.10 10.02 10.92
N ASN A 141 -13.06 10.80 11.22
CA ASN A 141 -12.45 11.76 10.28
C ASN A 141 -11.08 11.30 9.75
N GLY A 142 -10.95 10.00 9.51
CA GLY A 142 -9.71 9.39 9.02
C GLY A 142 -8.94 8.65 10.09
N SER A 143 -8.27 7.58 9.67
CA SER A 143 -7.68 6.61 10.60
C SER A 143 -6.26 6.96 11.04
N VAL A 144 -5.62 7.98 10.46
CA VAL A 144 -4.29 8.43 10.89
C VAL A 144 -4.40 9.09 12.26
N TRP A 145 -3.57 8.66 13.21
CA TRP A 145 -3.56 9.21 14.57
C TRP A 145 -2.65 10.45 14.63
N VAL A 146 -3.16 11.57 14.14
CA VAL A 146 -2.40 12.82 13.94
C VAL A 146 -1.72 13.31 15.21
N GLU A 147 -2.41 13.30 16.36
CA GLU A 147 -1.83 13.80 17.63
C GLU A 147 -0.62 12.97 18.05
N LYS A 148 -0.68 11.65 17.83
CA LYS A 148 0.41 10.75 18.17
C LYS A 148 1.59 10.88 17.21
N GLU A 149 1.31 11.11 15.94
CA GLU A 149 2.32 11.39 14.93
C GLU A 149 3.07 12.69 15.25
N ILE A 150 2.36 13.78 15.56
CA ILE A 150 2.96 15.06 15.92
C ILE A 150 3.86 14.93 17.17
N ILE A 151 3.40 14.25 18.22
CA ILE A 151 4.22 14.03 19.43
C ILE A 151 5.49 13.25 19.08
N SER A 152 5.40 12.26 18.20
CA SER A 152 6.56 11.49 17.74
C SER A 152 7.56 12.36 16.98
N GLN A 153 7.07 13.25 16.11
CA GLN A 153 7.92 14.17 15.34
C GLN A 153 8.58 15.21 16.25
N LEU A 154 7.83 15.81 17.17
CA LEU A 154 8.36 16.77 18.15
C LEU A 154 9.45 16.14 19.03
N GLY A 155 9.31 14.86 19.39
CA GLY A 155 10.36 14.10 20.08
C GLY A 155 11.58 13.85 19.20
N ALA A 156 11.40 13.52 17.93
CA ALA A 156 12.50 13.30 16.99
C ALA A 156 13.29 14.58 16.68
N TRP A 157 12.64 15.75 16.78
CA TRP A 157 13.23 17.07 16.53
C TRP A 157 13.71 17.75 17.83
N GLU A 158 13.76 17.01 18.94
CA GLU A 158 14.21 17.50 20.25
C GLU A 158 13.44 18.70 20.83
N MET A 159 12.24 18.98 20.28
CA MET A 159 11.35 20.05 20.77
C MET A 159 10.62 19.66 22.06
N ILE A 160 10.58 18.36 22.35
CA ILE A 160 10.02 17.78 23.57
C ILE A 160 11.11 16.99 24.31
N LYS A 161 11.22 17.22 25.62
CA LYS A 161 12.03 16.38 26.51
C LYS A 161 11.12 15.37 27.20
N LYS A 162 11.47 14.08 27.05
CA LYS A 162 10.78 12.98 27.72
C LYS A 162 11.58 12.54 28.95
N SER A 163 11.02 12.76 30.13
CA SER A 163 11.59 12.32 31.41
C SER A 163 10.70 11.24 32.01
N GLY A 164 10.96 9.98 31.64
CA GLY A 164 10.12 8.84 32.03
C GLY A 164 8.72 8.92 31.40
N PRO A 165 7.63 8.92 32.19
CA PRO A 165 6.26 9.10 31.68
C PRO A 165 5.90 10.57 31.42
N TRP A 166 6.76 11.52 31.80
CA TRP A 166 6.50 12.96 31.68
C TRP A 166 7.04 13.53 30.37
N ILE A 167 6.24 14.42 29.78
CA ILE A 167 6.53 15.14 28.55
C ILE A 167 6.62 16.62 28.89
N SER A 168 7.75 17.25 28.61
CA SER A 168 7.97 18.69 28.80
C SER A 168 8.28 19.33 27.45
N PHE A 169 7.63 20.46 27.16
CA PHE A 169 7.98 21.31 26.02
C PHE A 169 9.15 22.20 26.41
N THR A 170 10.12 22.34 25.50
CA THR A 170 11.25 23.27 25.68
C THR A 170 10.83 24.69 25.32
#